data_AF-A0A925QBZ9-F1
#
_entry.id   AF-A0A925QBZ9-F1
#
_cell.length_a   1.000
_cell.length_b   1.000
_cell.length_c   1.000
_cell.angle_alpha   90.00
_cell.angle_beta   90.00
_cell.angle_gamma   90.00
#
_symmetry.space_group_name_H-M   'P 1'
#
loop_
_entity.id
_entity.type
_entity.pdbx_description
1 polymer ?
#
loop_
_entity_poly.entity_id
_entity_poly.type
_entity_poly.pdbx_seq_one_letter_code
_entity_poly.pdbx_strand_id
1 'polypeptide(L)'
;MDVHTLANETGGEVLSEKLQKLDTTFQTLIEHLRSRYNMGFVSSNKKRDGTVRKLKLDLAPAIKKPKTKLVFKARRSYIAPRS
;
A
#
# COMPACT_ATOMS: atom_id res chain seq x y z
N MET A 1 1.03 5.72 -17.86
CA MET A 1 1.05 5.66 -16.39
C MET A 1 2.46 5.29 -15.98
N ASP A 2 3.10 6.06 -15.11
CA ASP A 2 4.46 5.78 -14.63
C ASP A 2 4.47 4.72 -13.51
N VAL A 3 5.58 4.01 -13.33
CA VAL A 3 5.76 2.93 -12.34
C VAL A 3 5.58 3.44 -10.91
N HIS A 4 6.01 4.67 -10.62
CA HIS A 4 5.81 5.26 -9.30
C HIS A 4 4.33 5.52 -8.99
N THR A 5 3.57 5.96 -9.99
CA THR A 5 2.12 6.15 -9.87
C THR A 5 1.43 4.81 -9.62
N LEU A 6 1.76 3.78 -10.40
CA LEU A 6 1.18 2.45 -10.24
C LEU A 6 1.48 1.85 -8.86
N ALA A 7 2.72 1.95 -8.39
CA ALA A 7 3.10 1.49 -7.07
C ALA A 7 2.31 2.22 -5.96
N ASN A 8 2.14 3.54 -6.08
CA ASN A 8 1.37 4.32 -5.13
C ASN A 8 -0.12 3.94 -5.09
N GLU A 9 -0.74 3.63 -6.23
CA GLU A 9 -2.15 3.25 -6.29
C GLU A 9 -2.40 1.83 -5.76
N THR A 10 -1.47 0.92 -6.01
CA THR A 10 -1.58 -0.50 -5.64
C THR A 10 -1.07 -0.81 -4.24
N GLY A 11 -0.39 0.13 -3.58
CA GLY A 11 0.32 -0.12 -2.31
C GLY A 11 1.66 -0.84 -2.50
N GLY A 12 2.16 -0.86 -3.72
CA GLY A 12 3.49 -1.33 -4.07
C GLY A 12 4.59 -0.37 -3.62
N GLU A 13 5.82 -0.76 -3.91
CA GLU A 13 7.02 0.02 -3.61
C GLU A 13 7.97 -0.04 -4.79
N VAL A 14 8.59 1.10 -5.11
CA VAL A 14 9.68 1.18 -6.08
C VAL A 14 10.96 1.48 -5.30
N LEU A 15 11.95 0.62 -5.45
CA LEU A 15 13.29 0.79 -4.88
C LEU A 15 14.25 1.07 -6.04
N SER A 16 14.66 2.33 -6.18
CA SER A 16 15.58 2.77 -7.25
C SER A 16 16.92 3.15 -6.62
N GLU A 17 17.83 2.19 -6.52
CA GLU A 17 19.16 2.38 -5.93
C GLU A 17 20.28 2.12 -6.94
N LYS A 18 21.48 2.65 -6.66
CA LYS A 18 22.68 2.37 -7.47
C LYS A 18 23.09 0.90 -7.32
N LEU A 19 23.68 0.31 -8.36
CA LEU A 19 24.12 -1.09 -8.38
C LEU A 19 24.98 -1.50 -7.16
N GLN A 20 25.81 -0.58 -6.66
CA GLN A 20 26.68 -0.81 -5.50
C GLN A 20 25.92 -1.07 -4.19
N LYS A 21 24.63 -0.73 -4.13
CA LYS A 21 23.78 -0.91 -2.93
C LYS A 21 22.78 -2.05 -3.09
N LEU A 22 22.84 -2.79 -4.20
CA LEU A 22 21.81 -3.76 -4.57
C LEU A 22 21.56 -4.81 -3.47
N ASP A 23 22.61 -5.32 -2.82
CA ASP A 23 22.48 -6.27 -1.70
C ASP A 23 21.68 -5.68 -0.54
N THR A 24 21.98 -4.44 -0.15
CA THR A 24 21.24 -3.74 0.92
C THR A 24 19.80 -3.45 0.53
N THR A 25 19.55 -3.15 -0.75
CA THR A 25 18.20 -2.97 -1.29
C THR A 25 17.41 -4.27 -1.23
N PHE A 26 18.03 -5.41 -1.58
CA PHE A 26 17.39 -6.73 -1.46
C PHE A 26 17.08 -7.11 -0.02
N GLN A 27 18.00 -6.88 0.92
CA GLN A 27 17.74 -7.12 2.35
C GLN A 27 16.55 -6.27 2.85
N THR A 28 16.50 -5.00 2.47
CA THR A 28 15.38 -4.11 2.79
C THR A 28 14.06 -4.64 2.21
N LEU A 29 14.06 -5.10 0.96
CA LEU A 29 12.88 -5.69 0.32
C LEU A 29 12.39 -6.94 1.07
N ILE A 30 13.29 -7.83 1.48
CA ILE A 30 12.95 -9.04 2.25
C ILE A 30 12.30 -8.64 3.58
N GLU A 31 12.87 -7.66 4.29
CA GLU A 31 12.33 -7.18 5.56
C GLU A 31 10.94 -6.55 5.39
N HIS A 32 10.75 -5.76 4.33
CA HIS A 32 9.44 -5.19 3.99
C HIS A 32 8.41 -6.27 3.65
N LEU A 33 8.81 -7.35 2.97
CA LEU A 33 7.90 -8.46 2.66
C LEU A 33 7.47 -9.21 3.93
N ARG A 34 8.37 -9.40 4.90
CA ARG A 34 8.09 -10.06 6.17
C ARG A 34 7.19 -9.23 7.10
N SER A 35 7.33 -7.91 7.05
CA SER A 35 6.59 -6.98 7.91
C SER A 35 5.24 -6.51 7.33
N ARG A 36 4.84 -7.00 6.15
CA ARG A 36 3.55 -6.66 5.54
C ARG A 36 2.39 -7.33 6.26
N TYR A 37 1.40 -6.51 6.59
CA TYR A 37 0.10 -6.97 7.07
C TYR A 37 -0.89 -7.12 5.91
N ASN A 38 -1.65 -8.21 5.91
CA ASN A 38 -2.79 -8.38 5.01
C ASN A 38 -4.06 -7.85 5.69
N MET A 39 -4.80 -6.98 5.00
CA MET A 39 -6.07 -6.44 5.48
C MET A 39 -7.19 -6.80 4.52
N GLY A 40 -8.23 -7.45 5.03
CA GLY A 40 -9.47 -7.68 4.31
C GLY A 40 -10.42 -6.49 4.50
N PHE A 41 -11.06 -6.05 3.42
CA PHE A 41 -12.11 -5.03 3.47
C PHE A 41 -13.32 -5.50 2.68
N VAL A 42 -14.50 -5.48 3.32
CA VAL A 42 -15.79 -5.73 2.67
C VAL A 42 -16.58 -4.43 2.69
N SER A 43 -16.98 -3.96 1.51
CA SER A 43 -17.73 -2.70 1.42
C SER A 43 -19.16 -2.87 1.90
N SER A 44 -19.62 -1.92 2.71
CA SER A 44 -21.04 -1.75 3.03
C SER A 44 -21.86 -1.28 1.82
N ASN A 45 -21.23 -0.63 0.83
CA ASN A 45 -21.89 -0.25 -0.42
C ASN A 45 -21.94 -1.45 -1.38
N LYS A 46 -23.12 -2.04 -1.55
CA LYS A 46 -23.33 -3.25 -2.37
C LYS A 46 -23.58 -2.98 -3.86
N LYS A 47 -23.62 -1.72 -4.32
CA LYS A 47 -23.86 -1.40 -5.73
C LYS A 47 -22.80 -2.03 -6.63
N ARG A 48 -23.19 -2.53 -7.80
CA ARG A 48 -22.31 -3.15 -8.80
C ARG A 48 -22.24 -2.30 -10.07
N ASP A 49 -21.73 -1.09 -9.89
CA ASP A 49 -21.75 -0.02 -10.90
C ASP A 49 -20.42 0.15 -11.65
N GLY A 50 -19.42 -0.69 -11.39
CA GLY A 50 -18.11 -0.57 -12.03
C GLY A 50 -17.31 0.68 -11.61
N THR A 51 -17.75 1.42 -10.61
CA THR A 51 -17.12 2.69 -10.21
C THR A 51 -15.84 2.47 -9.40
N VAL A 52 -14.92 3.43 -9.47
CA VAL A 52 -13.72 3.44 -8.63
C VAL A 52 -14.07 3.95 -7.24
N ARG A 53 -13.72 3.19 -6.20
CA ARG A 53 -14.02 3.51 -4.80
C ARG A 53 -12.73 3.69 -4.03
N LYS A 54 -12.57 4.86 -3.40
CA LYS A 54 -11.39 5.19 -2.60
C LYS A 54 -11.37 4.40 -1.29
N LEU A 55 -10.18 3.95 -0.91
CA LEU A 55 -9.88 3.35 0.38
C LEU A 55 -9.05 4.34 1.19
N LYS A 56 -9.43 4.53 2.45
CA LYS A 56 -8.68 5.33 3.42
C LYS A 56 -8.33 4.44 4.60
N LEU A 57 -7.05 4.37 4.90
CA LEU A 57 -6.55 3.71 6.10
C LEU A 57 -6.04 4.80 7.05
N ASP A 58 -6.65 4.89 8.22
CA ASP A 58 -6.25 5.81 9.27
C ASP A 58 -5.71 5.03 10.46
N LEU A 59 -4.72 5.61 11.14
CA LEU A 59 -4.22 5.07 12.39
C LEU A 59 -5.13 5.42 13.57
N ALA A 60 -5.22 4.49 14.51
CA ALA A 60 -5.83 4.74 15.81
C ALA A 60 -5.16 5.96 16.49
N PRO A 61 -5.93 6.84 17.15
CA PRO A 61 -5.40 8.04 17.80
C PRO A 61 -4.25 7.79 18.77
N ALA A 62 -4.27 6.65 19.48
CA ALA A 62 -3.24 6.25 20.43
C ALA A 62 -1.85 6.05 19.82
N ILE A 63 -1.77 5.82 18.49
CA ILE A 63 -0.51 5.52 17.78
C ILE A 63 0.01 6.76 17.03
N LYS A 64 -0.66 7.92 17.13
CA LYS A 64 -0.33 9.14 16.35
C LYS A 64 1.05 9.75 16.64
N LYS A 65 1.76 9.30 17.68
CA LYS A 65 3.15 9.67 17.98
C LYS A 65 4.03 8.41 18.06
N PRO A 66 4.26 7.71 16.94
CA PRO A 66 5.13 6.55 16.99
C PRO A 66 6.56 7.01 17.32
N LYS A 67 7.24 6.30 18.21
CA LYS A 67 8.67 6.55 18.54
C LYS A 67 9.57 6.38 17.30
N THR A 68 9.06 5.71 16.27
CA THR A 68 9.73 5.42 15.00
C THR A 68 8.89 5.94 13.82
N LYS A 69 9.54 6.27 12.70
CA LYS A 69 8.85 6.73 11.50
C LYS A 69 8.06 5.58 10.88
N LEU A 70 6.74 5.58 11.08
CA LEU A 70 5.86 4.56 10.50
C LEU A 70 5.47 4.95 9.07
N VAL A 71 5.74 4.06 8.12
CA VAL A 71 5.43 4.26 6.70
C VAL A 71 4.27 3.36 6.32
N PHE A 72 3.20 3.95 5.78
CA PHE A 72 2.04 3.22 5.29
C PHE A 72 2.04 3.16 3.77
N LYS A 73 2.09 1.95 3.23
CA LYS A 73 1.86 1.67 1.80
C LYS A 73 0.70 0.69 1.70
N ALA A 74 -0.40 1.16 1.14
CA ALA A 74 -1.63 0.39 0.98
C ALA A 74 -2.32 0.78 -0.32
N ARG A 75 -3.10 -0.15 -0.88
CA ARG A 75 -3.94 0.10 -2.05
C ARG A 75 -4.93 1.23 -1.74
N ARG A 76 -5.03 2.20 -2.65
CA ARG A 76 -5.80 3.44 -2.45
C ARG A 76 -7.23 3.39 -2.98
N SER A 77 -7.56 2.40 -3.80
CA SER A 77 -8.90 2.24 -4.35
C SER A 77 -9.15 0.82 -4.82
N TYR A 78 -10.42 0.51 -5.07
CA TYR A 78 -10.83 -0.71 -5.78
C TYR A 78 -11.92 -0.35 -6.78
N ILE A 79 -12.12 -1.22 -7.78
CA ILE A 79 -13.19 -1.08 -8.77
C ILE A 79 -14.35 -1.96 -8.31
N ALA A 80 -15.56 -1.39 -8.23
CA ALA A 80 -16.75 -2.16 -7.92
C ALA A 80 -17.01 -3.21 -9.01
N PRO A 81 -17.56 -4.39 -8.69
CA PRO A 81 -17.95 -5.37 -9.70
C PRO A 81 -18.96 -4.77 -10.70
N ARG A 82 -18.94 -5.24 -11.95
CA ARG A 82 -20.04 -5.02 -12.91
C ARG A 82 -20.97 -6.24 -12.88
N SER A 83 -22.28 -6.00 -12.92
CA SER A 83 -23.29 -7.04 -13.15
C SER A 83 -23.61 -7.16 -14.62
#